data_AF-A0A967WLN9-F1
#
_entry.id   AF-A0A967WLN9-F1
#
_cell.length_a   1.000
_cell.length_b   1.000
_cell.length_c   1.000
_cell.angle_alpha   90.00
_cell.angle_beta   90.00
_cell.angle_gamma   90.00
#
_symmetry.space_group_name_H-M   'P 1'
#
loop_
_entity.id
_entity.type
_entity.pdbx_description
1 polymer ?
#
loop_
_entity_poly.entity_id
_entity_poly.type
_entity_poly.pdbx_seq_one_letter_code
_entity_poly.pdbx_strand_id
1 'polypeptide(L)' 'MKFSLSTGTLYAYPLRAVLRWARQAGFDGVELVINPEAVLRGARAVRRLAQAEGVELLSAHPTIVPLPGWRE' A
#
# COMPACT_ATOMS: atom_id res chain seq x y z
N MET A 1 3.11 10.10 -18.37
CA MET A 1 2.12 10.20 -17.27
C MET A 1 2.23 8.94 -16.43
N LYS A 2 2.23 9.02 -15.10
CA LYS A 2 2.25 7.85 -14.22
C LYS A 2 0.87 7.61 -13.61
N PHE A 3 0.43 6.36 -13.51
CA PHE A 3 -0.79 5.92 -12.86
C PHE A 3 -0.48 5.15 -11.59
N SER A 4 -1.09 5.55 -10.48
CA SER A 4 -0.93 4.92 -9.17
C SER A 4 -2.26 4.33 -8.69
N LEU A 5 -2.22 3.11 -8.18
CA LEU A 5 -3.37 2.52 -7.47
C LEU A 5 -3.29 2.85 -5.98
N SER A 6 -4.33 3.45 -5.41
CA SER A 6 -4.43 3.59 -3.95
C SER A 6 -4.80 2.26 -3.31
N THR A 7 -3.99 1.80 -2.35
CA THR A 7 -4.35 0.58 -1.59
C THR A 7 -5.62 0.77 -0.76
N GLY A 8 -6.05 2.02 -0.54
CA GLY A 8 -7.32 2.35 0.10
C GLY A 8 -8.55 1.93 -0.69
N THR A 9 -8.48 1.91 -2.02
CA THR A 9 -9.60 1.48 -2.88
C THR A 9 -9.95 0.01 -2.68
N LEU A 10 -8.98 -0.79 -2.24
CA LEU A 10 -9.11 -2.24 -2.01
C LEU A 10 -8.80 -2.60 -0.55
N TYR A 11 -9.20 -1.75 0.40
CA TYR A 11 -8.83 -1.83 1.82
C TYR A 11 -9.17 -3.16 2.49
N ALA A 12 -10.23 -3.84 2.03
CA ALA A 12 -10.67 -5.13 2.57
C ALA A 12 -9.75 -6.30 2.19
N TYR A 13 -8.78 -6.11 1.29
CA TYR A 13 -7.91 -7.15 0.77
C TYR A 13 -6.49 -7.08 1.36
N PRO A 14 -5.79 -8.22 1.50
CA PRO A 14 -4.41 -8.23 1.99
C PRO A 14 -3.48 -7.41 1.10
N LEU A 15 -2.54 -6.69 1.70
CA LEU A 15 -1.63 -5.80 0.98
C LEU A 15 -0.89 -6.51 -0.16
N ARG A 16 -0.45 -7.76 0.06
CA ARG A 16 0.19 -8.57 -1.00
C ARG A 16 -0.70 -8.72 -2.24
N ALA A 17 -1.98 -9.02 -2.04
CA ALA A 17 -2.92 -9.22 -3.14
C ALA A 17 -3.10 -7.93 -3.93
N VAL A 18 -3.26 -6.80 -3.23
CA VAL A 18 -3.41 -5.48 -3.84
C VAL A 18 -2.17 -5.09 -4.66
N LEU A 19 -0.96 -5.29 -4.12
CA LEU A 19 0.30 -5.02 -4.84
C LEU A 19 0.42 -5.88 -6.10
N ARG A 20 0.10 -7.17 -6.00
CA ARG A 20 0.09 -8.09 -7.14
C ARG A 20 -0.92 -7.66 -8.21
N TRP A 21 -2.13 -7.26 -7.81
CA TRP A 21 -3.15 -6.78 -8.74
C TRP A 21 -2.77 -5.46 -9.41
N ALA A 22 -2.14 -4.53 -8.68
CA ALA A 22 -1.62 -3.30 -9.27
C ALA A 22 -0.62 -3.60 -10.39
N ARG A 23 0.30 -4.56 -10.14
CA ARG A 23 1.28 -5.02 -11.14
C ARG A 23 0.63 -5.70 -12.34
N GLN A 24 -0.40 -6.51 -12.12
CA GLN A 24 -1.15 -7.21 -13.18
C GLN A 24 -2.00 -6.25 -14.03
N ALA A 25 -2.55 -5.21 -13.41
CA ALA A 25 -3.36 -4.20 -14.08
C ALA A 25 -2.53 -3.14 -14.81
N GLY A 26 -1.20 -3.15 -14.67
CA GLY A 26 -0.29 -2.26 -15.39
C GLY A 26 -0.14 -0.86 -14.79
N PHE A 27 -0.43 -0.69 -13.49
CA PHE A 27 -0.11 0.56 -12.80
C PHE A 27 1.41 0.72 -12.65
N ASP A 28 1.89 1.97 -12.67
CA ASP A 28 3.30 2.31 -12.47
C ASP A 28 3.75 2.10 -11.02
N GLY A 29 2.80 2.11 -10.09
CA GLY A 29 3.04 1.92 -8.67
C GLY A 29 1.78 1.99 -7.85
N VAL A 30 1.95 2.09 -6.54
CA VAL A 30 0.84 2.24 -5.59
C VAL A 30 1.05 3.43 -4.66
N GLU A 31 -0.06 4.00 -4.23
CA GLU A 31 -0.14 4.80 -3.02
C GLU A 31 -0.44 3.87 -1.85
N LEU A 32 0.45 3.84 -0.86
CA LEU A 32 0.23 3.07 0.36
C LEU A 32 -0.63 3.87 1.33
N VAL A 33 -1.89 3.48 1.50
CA VAL A 33 -2.70 3.90 2.65
C VAL A 33 -2.20 3.20 3.90
N ILE A 34 -1.82 3.97 4.92
CA ILE A 34 -1.41 3.41 6.20
C ILE A 34 -2.60 2.67 6.83
N ASN A 35 -2.49 1.35 6.95
CA ASN A 35 -3.49 0.48 7.56
C ASN A 35 -2.87 -0.36 8.70
N PRO A 36 -3.68 -1.06 9.51
CA PRO A 36 -3.15 -1.90 10.59
C PRO A 36 -2.09 -2.91 10.11
N GLU A 37 -2.30 -3.50 8.93
CA GLU A 37 -1.34 -4.45 8.34
C GLU A 37 0.02 -3.78 8.07
N ALA A 38 0.05 -2.60 7.45
CA ALA A 38 1.26 -1.85 7.16
C ALA A 38 1.99 -1.42 8.44
N VAL A 39 1.24 -1.03 9.47
CA VAL A 39 1.79 -0.70 10.80
C VAL A 39 2.42 -1.93 11.45
N LEU A 40 1.70 -3.05 11.52
CA LEU A 40 2.19 -4.29 12.12
C LEU A 40 3.42 -4.87 11.40
N ARG A 41 3.43 -4.79 10.07
CA ARG A 41 4.59 -5.21 9.25
C ARG A 41 5.79 -4.27 9.43
N GLY A 42 5.52 -2.98 9.58
CA GLY A 42 6.51 -1.91 9.57
C GLY A 42 7.03 -1.60 8.15
N ALA A 43 7.53 -0.37 7.98
CA ALA A 43 7.88 0.19 6.68
C ALA A 43 8.89 -0.66 5.88
N ARG A 44 9.91 -1.24 6.54
CA ARG A 44 10.90 -2.08 5.85
C ARG A 44 10.29 -3.36 5.27
N ALA A 45 9.38 -4.00 6.00
CA ALA A 45 8.73 -5.21 5.51
C ALA A 45 7.73 -4.91 4.40
N VAL A 46 7.01 -3.79 4.49
CA VAL A 46 6.12 -3.31 3.41
C VAL A 46 6.91 -3.02 2.13
N ARG A 47 8.07 -2.34 2.23
CA ARG A 47 8.95 -2.09 1.06
C ARG A 47 9.45 -3.39 0.43
N ARG A 48 9.87 -4.37 1.25
CA ARG A 48 10.28 -5.70 0.74
C ARG A 48 9.13 -6.44 0.07
N LEU A 49 7.91 -6.30 0.60
CA LEU A 49 6.71 -6.89 0.00
C LEU A 49 6.42 -6.28 -1.37
N ALA A 50 6.46 -4.95 -1.49
CA ALA A 50 6.29 -4.25 -2.77
C ALA A 50 7.35 -4.66 -3.80
N GLN A 51 8.62 -4.76 -3.38
CA GLN A 51 9.71 -5.26 -4.21
C GLN A 51 9.48 -6.70 -4.67
N ALA A 52 9.00 -7.59 -3.78
CA ALA A 52 8.73 -8.98 -4.12
C ALA A 52 7.57 -9.14 -5.13
N GLU A 53 6.59 -8.24 -5.10
CA GLU A 53 5.49 -8.20 -6.08
C GLU A 53 5.84 -7.34 -7.33
N GLY A 54 7.05 -6.78 -7.39
CA GLY A 54 7.53 -6.00 -8.52
C GLY A 54 6.78 -4.68 -8.75
N VAL A 55 6.34 -4.02 -7.66
CA VAL A 55 5.61 -2.75 -7.71
C VAL A 55 6.30 -1.67 -6.87
N GLU A 56 6.28 -0.43 -7.34
CA GLU A 56 6.86 0.73 -6.63
C GLU A 56 5.85 1.36 -5.65
N LEU A 57 6.31 1.79 -4.47
CA LEU A 57 5.52 2.64 -3.56
C LEU A 57 5.78 4.11 -3.94
N LEU A 58 4.81 4.77 -4.58
CA LEU A 58 4.97 6.12 -5.12
C LEU A 58 4.63 7.21 -4.10
N SER A 59 3.69 6.92 -3.20
CA SER A 59 3.23 7.84 -2.16
C SER A 59 2.73 7.07 -0.94
N ALA A 60 2.59 7.79 0.17
CA ALA A 60 1.93 7.30 1.36
C ALA A 60 0.75 8.22 1.68
N HIS A 61 -0.39 7.63 1.97
CA HIS A 61 -1.60 8.33 2.37
C HIS A 61 -1.84 8.05 3.87
N PRO A 62 -2.19 9.06 4.68
CA PRO A 62 -2.56 8.87 6.09
C PRO A 62 -3.63 7.79 6.27
N THR A 63 -3.78 7.27 7.48
CA THR A 63 -4.81 6.27 7.74
C THR A 63 -6.21 6.83 7.48
N ILE A 64 -7.07 6.02 6.88
CA ILE A 64 -8.50 6.33 6.68
C ILE A 64 -9.40 5.71 7.76
N VAL A 65 -8.81 4.96 8.68
CA VAL A 65 -9.47 4.41 9.87
C VAL A 65 -8.75 4.88 11.14
N PRO A 66 -9.42 4.94 12.30
CA PRO A 66 -8.74 5.26 13.55
C PRO A 66 -7.62 4.26 13.85
N LEU A 67 -6.40 4.76 14.05
CA LEU A 67 -5.25 3.97 14.51
C LEU A 67 -4.76 4.51 15.86
N PRO A 68 -4.52 3.64 16.86
CA PRO A 68 -3.99 4.08 18.14
C PRO A 68 -2.67 4.86 17.99
N GLY A 69 -2.63 6.07 18.55
CA GLY A 69 -1.45 6.93 18.54
C GLY A 69 -1.23 7.74 17.26
N TRP A 70 -2.07 7.59 16.23
CA TRP A 70 -2.02 8.42 15.02
C TRP A 70 -2.65 9.79 15.27
N ARG A 71 -1.99 10.86 14.83
CA ARG A 71 -2.47 12.25 14.88
C ARG A 71 -2.19 12.90 13.52
N GLU A 72 -3.13 13.69 13.03
CA GLU A 72 -2.98 14.50 11.81
C GLU A 72 -2.11 15.74 12.05
#